data_AF-A0A1H6EKY2-F1
#
_entry.id   AF-A0A1H6EKY2-F1
#
_cell.length_a   1.000
_cell.length_b   1.000
_cell.length_c   1.000
_cell.angle_alpha   90.00
_cell.angle_beta   90.00
_cell.angle_gamma   90.00
#
_symmetry.space_group_name_H-M   'P 1'
#
loop_
_entity.id
_entity.type
_entity.pdbx_description
1 polymer ?
#
loop_
_entity_poly.entity_id
_entity_poly.type
_entity_poly.pdbx_seq_one_letter_code
_entity_poly.pdbx_strand_id
1 'polypeptide(L)'
;MRTVPTGRVKWFDADKGFGFLTQDGGEDVYVRASALPSDVDALKTGQRVDFDMAQGRRGPQALKVKLLDPLPSVAEARRRPADELHGMVEDMIKLLELKVQPDLRRGRYPDRKTAKRIGEVVRAVARELDPGS
;
A
#
# COMPACT_ATOMS: atom_id res chain seq x y z
N MET A 1 26.10 -5.67 -20.15
CA MET A 1 24.92 -6.03 -19.33
C MET A 1 23.69 -5.86 -20.21
N ARG A 2 22.83 -6.89 -20.31
CA ARG A 2 21.52 -6.74 -20.98
C ARG A 2 20.61 -6.03 -19.98
N THR A 3 20.20 -4.80 -20.27
CA THR A 3 19.23 -4.07 -19.46
C THR A 3 17.87 -4.73 -19.68
N VAL A 4 17.34 -5.42 -18.67
CA VAL A 4 15.98 -5.96 -18.72
C VAL A 4 14.98 -4.79 -18.73
N PRO A 5 14.05 -4.72 -19.69
CA PRO A 5 13.07 -3.64 -19.71
C PRO A 5 12.11 -3.75 -18.53
N THR A 6 11.68 -2.59 -18.03
CA THR A 6 10.74 -2.46 -16.91
C THR A 6 9.47 -1.74 -17.36
N GLY A 7 8.42 -1.88 -16.57
CA GLY A 7 7.16 -1.20 -16.83
C GLY A 7 6.16 -1.35 -15.69
N ARG A 8 4.90 -1.07 -15.99
CA ARG A 8 3.76 -1.26 -15.07
C ARG A 8 2.64 -2.01 -15.74
N VAL A 9 1.87 -2.76 -14.96
CA VAL A 9 0.65 -3.42 -15.46
C VAL A 9 -0.39 -2.35 -15.79
N LYS A 10 -0.78 -2.26 -17.07
CA LYS A 10 -1.85 -1.35 -17.51
C LYS A 10 -3.21 -1.93 -17.13
N TRP A 11 -3.39 -3.22 -17.41
CA TRP A 11 -4.55 -4.01 -17.01
C TRP A 11 -4.26 -5.50 -17.24
N PHE A 12 -5.00 -6.36 -16.54
CA PHE A 12 -4.94 -7.80 -16.73
C PHE A 12 -6.32 -8.41 -16.47
N ASP A 13 -6.76 -9.30 -17.35
CA ASP A 13 -8.01 -10.05 -17.22
C ASP A 13 -7.63 -11.48 -16.81
N ALA A 14 -7.85 -11.81 -15.53
CA ALA A 14 -7.47 -13.10 -14.96
C ALA A 14 -8.29 -14.25 -15.54
N ASP A 15 -9.58 -14.01 -15.81
CA ASP A 15 -10.47 -15.02 -16.38
C ASP A 15 -10.06 -15.40 -17.80
N LYS A 16 -9.61 -14.41 -18.58
CA LYS A 16 -9.09 -14.64 -19.94
C LYS A 16 -7.60 -14.99 -19.99
N GLY A 17 -6.87 -14.79 -18.90
CA GLY A 17 -5.44 -15.09 -18.78
C GLY A 17 -4.52 -14.20 -19.63
N PHE A 18 -4.90 -12.95 -19.90
CA PHE A 18 -4.05 -12.01 -20.64
C PHE A 18 -4.25 -10.55 -20.23
N GLY A 19 -3.28 -9.71 -20.59
CA GLY A 19 -3.31 -8.27 -20.32
C GLY A 19 -2.28 -7.50 -21.10
N PHE A 20 -2.04 -6.27 -20.65
CA PHE A 20 -1.01 -5.38 -21.20
C PHE A 20 -0.20 -4.71 -20.09
N LEU A 21 1.09 -4.54 -20.37
CA LEU A 21 2.04 -3.79 -19.57
C LEU A 21 2.39 -2.51 -20.33
N THR A 22 2.54 -1.39 -19.64
CA THR A 22 3.13 -0.17 -20.21
C THR A 22 4.61 -0.17 -19.90
N GLN A 23 5.45 -0.25 -20.93
CA GLN A 23 6.90 -0.18 -20.79
C GLN A 23 7.34 1.23 -20.41
N ASP A 24 8.38 1.34 -19.57
CA ASP A 24 8.98 2.64 -19.25
C ASP A 24 9.68 3.21 -20.48
N GLY A 25 9.08 4.26 -21.07
CA GLY A 25 9.61 4.92 -22.27
C GLY A 25 9.46 4.11 -23.56
N GLY A 26 8.59 3.09 -23.57
CA GLY A 26 8.34 2.24 -24.74
C GLY A 26 6.85 2.08 -25.04
N GLU A 27 6.55 1.11 -25.91
CA GLU A 27 5.17 0.77 -26.29
C GLU A 27 4.49 -0.13 -25.25
N ASP A 28 3.17 -0.31 -25.39
CA ASP A 28 2.44 -1.29 -24.60
C ASP A 28 2.84 -2.72 -25.03
N VAL A 29 3.11 -3.57 -24.04
CA VAL A 29 3.61 -4.93 -24.21
C VAL A 29 2.51 -5.92 -23.82
N TYR A 30 2.17 -6.81 -24.73
CA TYR A 30 1.19 -7.87 -24.48
C TYR A 30 1.73 -8.92 -23.51
N VAL A 31 0.93 -9.37 -22.55
CA VAL A 31 1.31 -10.40 -21.57
C VAL A 31 0.25 -11.48 -21.47
N ARG A 32 0.67 -12.75 -21.35
CA ARG A 32 -0.18 -13.90 -21.04
C ARG A 32 0.14 -14.45 -19.66
N ALA A 33 -0.83 -15.12 -19.04
CA ALA A 33 -0.67 -15.81 -17.76
C ALA A 33 0.52 -16.79 -17.77
N SER A 34 0.80 -17.43 -18.92
CA SER A 34 1.94 -18.34 -19.07
C SER A 34 3.32 -17.68 -18.93
N ALA A 35 3.40 -16.35 -19.03
CA ALA A 35 4.64 -15.60 -18.84
C ALA A 35 4.85 -15.17 -17.38
N LEU A 36 3.86 -15.37 -16.51
CA LEU A 36 3.92 -15.05 -15.09
C LEU A 36 4.74 -16.09 -14.33
N PRO A 37 5.32 -15.73 -13.17
CA PRO A 37 5.87 -16.69 -12.21
C PRO A 37 4.81 -17.73 -11.79
N SER A 38 5.24 -18.93 -11.44
CA SER A 38 4.34 -20.05 -11.09
C SER A 38 3.48 -19.82 -9.85
N ASP A 39 3.88 -18.87 -9.00
CA ASP A 39 3.20 -18.44 -7.78
C ASP A 39 2.25 -17.24 -8.00
N VAL A 40 2.13 -16.75 -9.24
CA VAL A 40 1.35 -15.56 -9.57
C VAL A 40 0.23 -15.92 -10.55
N ASP A 41 -0.99 -15.99 -10.02
CA ASP A 41 -2.18 -16.30 -10.82
C ASP A 41 -2.67 -15.09 -11.65
N ALA A 42 -2.44 -13.86 -11.16
CA ALA A 42 -2.90 -12.64 -11.82
C ALA A 42 -2.04 -11.42 -11.50
N LEU A 43 -2.03 -10.46 -12.43
CA LEU A 43 -1.37 -9.17 -12.28
C LEU A 43 -2.35 -8.08 -11.81
N LYS A 44 -1.89 -7.18 -10.93
CA LYS A 44 -2.69 -6.04 -10.46
C LYS A 44 -2.35 -4.79 -11.26
N THR A 45 -3.36 -4.01 -11.66
CA THR A 45 -3.14 -2.71 -12.32
C THR A 45 -2.22 -1.81 -11.50
N GLY A 46 -1.26 -1.18 -12.18
CA GLY A 46 -0.25 -0.31 -11.57
C GLY A 46 0.97 -1.03 -10.99
N GLN A 47 0.95 -2.36 -10.88
CA GLN A 47 2.04 -3.15 -10.32
C GLN A 47 3.31 -3.02 -11.18
N ARG A 48 4.47 -2.89 -10.52
CA ARG A 48 5.77 -2.73 -11.17
C ARG A 48 6.31 -4.09 -11.57
N VAL A 49 6.87 -4.18 -12.77
CA VAL A 49 7.39 -5.43 -13.33
C VAL A 49 8.64 -5.19 -14.15
N ASP A 50 9.57 -6.15 -14.14
CA ASP A 50 10.57 -6.35 -15.17
C ASP A 50 10.14 -7.53 -16.05
N PHE A 51 10.45 -7.45 -17.33
CA PHE A 51 10.05 -8.50 -18.26
C PHE A 51 11.04 -8.65 -19.41
N ASP A 52 11.21 -9.89 -19.86
CA ASP A 52 11.82 -10.16 -21.16
C ASP A 52 10.73 -10.01 -22.23
N MET A 53 11.04 -9.34 -23.34
CA MET A 53 10.10 -9.15 -24.44
C MET A 53 10.71 -9.52 -25.80
N ALA A 54 9.86 -9.90 -26.73
CA ALA A 54 10.20 -10.13 -28.12
C ALA A 54 9.14 -9.51 -29.05
N GLN A 55 9.54 -9.20 -30.29
CA GLN A 55 8.61 -8.73 -31.30
C GLN A 55 7.72 -9.89 -31.77
N GLY A 56 6.44 -9.86 -31.39
CA GLY A 56 5.44 -10.81 -31.83
C GLY A 56 4.69 -10.35 -33.08
N ARG A 57 3.81 -11.22 -33.60
CA ARG A 57 2.95 -10.91 -34.76
C ARG A 57 1.98 -9.75 -34.51
N ARG A 58 1.70 -9.41 -33.26
CA ARG A 58 0.74 -8.37 -32.83
C ARG A 58 1.44 -7.22 -32.07
N GLY A 59 2.74 -7.06 -32.26
CA GLY A 59 3.56 -6.11 -31.51
C GLY A 59 4.38 -6.76 -30.40
N PRO A 60 4.99 -5.96 -29.52
CA PRO A 60 5.81 -6.44 -28.41
C PRO A 60 5.04 -7.38 -27.48
N GLN A 61 5.65 -8.51 -27.14
CA GLN A 61 5.07 -9.50 -26.22
C GLN A 61 6.08 -9.86 -25.12
N ALA A 62 5.61 -9.87 -23.87
CA ALA A 62 6.34 -10.36 -22.72
C ALA A 62 6.46 -11.89 -22.77
N LEU A 63 7.69 -12.39 -22.67
CA LEU A 63 8.03 -13.81 -22.63
C LEU A 63 8.15 -14.31 -21.20
N LYS A 64 8.68 -13.47 -20.31
CA LYS A 64 8.85 -13.76 -18.90
C LYS A 64 8.63 -12.47 -18.13
N VAL A 65 7.78 -12.52 -17.13
CA VAL A 65 7.49 -11.42 -16.22
C VAL A 65 8.05 -11.78 -14.85
N LYS A 66 8.62 -10.79 -14.20
CA LYS A 66 8.97 -10.83 -12.79
C LYS A 66 8.30 -9.64 -12.13
N LEU A 67 7.73 -9.90 -10.97
CA LEU A 67 7.19 -8.84 -10.14
C LEU A 67 8.36 -8.15 -9.48
N LEU A 68 8.51 -6.85 -9.74
CA LEU A 68 9.39 -6.02 -8.94
C LEU A 68 8.57 -5.67 -7.70
N ASP A 69 9.06 -6.07 -6.52
CA ASP A 69 8.36 -5.89 -5.24
C ASP A 69 7.64 -4.54 -5.19
N PRO A 70 6.34 -4.54 -4.81
CA PRO A 70 5.57 -3.32 -4.86
C PRO A 70 6.24 -2.28 -3.96
N LEU A 71 6.29 -1.04 -4.45
CA LEU A 71 6.55 0.11 -3.59
C LEU A 71 5.71 -0.06 -2.32
N PRO A 72 6.27 0.18 -1.12
CA PRO A 72 5.46 0.31 0.09
C PRO A 72 4.24 1.13 -0.31
N SER A 73 3.04 0.58 -0.07
CA SER A 73 1.79 1.21 -0.48
C SER A 73 1.88 2.70 -0.16
N VAL A 74 1.25 3.58 -0.94
CA VAL A 74 1.26 5.03 -0.65
C VAL A 74 0.84 5.30 0.81
N ALA A 75 0.12 4.38 1.46
CA ALA A 75 -0.10 4.34 2.89
C ALA A 75 1.19 4.08 3.71
N GLU A 76 1.96 3.03 3.42
CA GLU A 76 3.23 2.71 4.09
C GLU A 76 4.30 3.79 3.89
N ALA A 77 4.44 4.33 2.67
CA ALA A 77 5.39 5.40 2.37
C ALA A 77 5.02 6.74 3.05
N ARG A 78 3.79 6.86 3.54
CA ARG A 78 3.29 8.00 4.33
C ARG A 78 3.16 7.70 5.83
N ARG A 79 3.46 6.47 6.28
CA ARG A 79 3.43 6.16 7.71
C ARG A 79 4.50 6.98 8.41
N ARG A 80 4.12 7.59 9.54
CA ARG A 80 5.10 8.16 10.45
C ARG A 80 6.16 7.11 10.82
N PRO A 81 7.41 7.52 11.06
CA PRO A 81 8.40 6.66 11.69
C PRO A 81 7.84 6.04 12.97
N ALA A 82 8.21 4.78 13.23
CA ALA A 82 7.68 4.02 14.37
C ALA A 82 7.93 4.74 15.71
N ASP A 83 9.09 5.38 15.88
CA ASP A 83 9.44 6.12 17.10
C ASP A 83 8.53 7.33 17.33
N GLU A 84 8.09 8.01 16.27
CA GLU A 84 7.13 9.12 16.39
C GLU A 84 5.75 8.62 16.80
N LEU A 85 5.28 7.55 16.16
CA LEU A 85 4.00 6.93 16.51
C LEU A 85 4.03 6.38 17.94
N HIS A 86 5.14 5.77 18.34
CA HIS A 86 5.36 5.33 19.71
C HIS A 86 5.23 6.49 20.71
N GLY A 87 5.90 7.62 20.44
CA GLY A 87 5.77 8.83 21.27
C GLY A 87 4.32 9.36 21.35
N MET A 88 3.59 9.37 20.23
CA MET A 88 2.17 9.75 20.22
C MET A 88 1.30 8.83 21.07
N VAL A 89 1.54 7.52 21.00
CA VAL A 89 0.82 6.52 21.79
C VAL A 89 1.15 6.69 23.27
N GLU A 90 2.41 6.91 23.64
CA GLU A 90 2.80 7.20 25.02
C GLU A 90 2.12 8.44 25.58
N ASP A 91 2.11 9.54 24.81
CA ASP A 91 1.46 10.78 25.21
C ASP A 91 -0.06 10.61 25.37
N MET A 92 -0.69 9.81 24.49
CA MET A 92 -2.10 9.45 24.62
C MET A 92 -2.36 8.66 25.90
N ILE A 93 -1.53 7.65 26.22
CA ILE A 93 -1.66 6.87 27.46
C ILE A 93 -1.58 7.78 28.67
N LYS A 94 -0.53 8.61 28.76
CA LYS A 94 -0.34 9.59 29.85
C LYS A 94 -1.53 10.54 29.95
N LEU A 95 -2.06 11.04 28.83
CA LEU A 95 -3.22 11.92 28.80
C LEU A 95 -4.48 11.22 29.35
N LEU A 96 -4.74 9.98 28.93
CA LEU A 96 -5.89 9.20 29.40
C LEU A 96 -5.78 8.90 30.90
N GLU A 97 -4.60 8.50 31.37
CA GLU A 97 -4.33 8.23 32.79
C GLU A 97 -4.49 9.46 33.66
N LEU A 98 -3.99 10.62 33.21
CA LEU A 98 -3.99 11.85 34.00
C LEU A 98 -5.32 12.61 33.94
N LYS A 99 -6.07 12.50 32.85
CA LYS A 99 -7.24 13.36 32.58
C LYS A 99 -8.57 12.63 32.41
N VAL A 100 -8.57 11.31 32.17
CA VAL A 100 -9.82 10.54 32.00
C VAL A 100 -10.05 9.57 33.14
N GLN A 101 -9.04 8.74 33.43
CA GLN A 101 -9.18 7.69 34.43
C GLN A 101 -9.60 8.20 35.83
N PRO A 102 -9.13 9.35 36.34
CA PRO A 102 -9.53 9.80 37.68
C PRO A 102 -11.03 10.05 37.80
N ASP A 103 -11.65 10.63 36.78
CA ASP A 103 -13.09 10.88 36.77
C ASP A 103 -13.88 9.58 36.58
N LEU A 104 -13.45 8.72 35.65
CA LEU A 104 -14.10 7.42 35.42
C LEU A 104 -14.04 6.53 36.67
N ARG A 105 -12.90 6.48 37.37
CA ARG A 105 -12.75 5.77 38.65
C ARG A 105 -13.68 6.31 39.74
N ARG A 106 -14.08 7.57 39.64
CA ARG A 106 -15.08 8.22 40.50
C ARG A 106 -16.51 8.08 39.98
N GLY A 107 -16.74 7.25 38.95
CA GLY A 107 -18.06 6.99 38.36
C GLY A 107 -18.62 8.15 37.54
N ARG A 108 -17.77 9.08 37.06
CA ARG A 108 -18.20 10.26 36.31
C ARG A 108 -17.38 10.39 35.03
N TYR A 109 -17.99 10.99 34.01
CA TYR A 109 -17.26 11.33 32.79
C TYR A 109 -16.53 12.67 32.94
N PRO A 110 -15.38 12.87 32.25
CA PRO A 110 -14.75 14.18 32.13
C PRO A 110 -15.70 15.21 31.52
N ASP A 111 -15.48 16.49 31.79
CA ASP A 111 -16.28 17.57 31.19
C ASP A 111 -16.22 17.54 29.66
N ARG A 112 -17.23 18.14 29.02
CA ARG A 112 -17.39 18.11 27.55
C ARG A 112 -16.18 18.63 26.79
N LYS A 113 -15.49 19.66 27.31
CA LYS A 113 -14.33 20.26 26.65
C LYS A 113 -13.14 19.31 26.73
N THR A 114 -12.89 18.74 27.90
CA THR A 114 -11.85 17.72 28.11
C THR A 114 -12.11 16.47 27.27
N ALA A 115 -13.32 15.93 27.32
CA ALA A 115 -13.72 14.77 26.53
C ALA A 115 -13.56 14.99 25.02
N LYS A 116 -13.94 16.17 24.50
CA LYS A 116 -13.78 16.51 23.08
C LYS A 116 -12.31 16.49 22.67
N ARG A 117 -11.45 17.17 23.42
CA ARG A 117 -10.01 17.27 23.12
C ARG A 117 -9.33 15.90 23.16
N ILE A 118 -9.67 15.07 24.14
CA ILE A 118 -9.12 13.72 24.27
C ILE A 118 -9.60 12.84 23.11
N GLY A 119 -10.86 12.95 22.73
CA GLY A 119 -11.39 12.26 21.55
C GLY A 119 -10.70 12.66 20.25
N GLU A 120 -10.26 13.92 20.11
CA GLU A 120 -9.47 14.36 18.95
C GLU A 120 -8.10 13.68 18.92
N VAL A 121 -7.41 13.59 20.06
CA VAL A 121 -6.11 12.90 20.18
C VAL A 121 -6.25 11.41 19.86
N VAL A 122 -7.23 10.74 20.45
CA VAL A 122 -7.47 9.30 20.20
C VAL A 122 -7.76 9.03 18.71
N ARG A 123 -8.57 9.89 18.07
CA ARG A 123 -8.84 9.76 16.63
C ARG A 123 -7.60 10.03 15.78
N ALA A 124 -6.74 10.97 16.17
CA ALA A 124 -5.49 11.22 15.46
C ALA A 124 -4.57 10.00 15.51
N VAL A 125 -4.36 9.42 16.69
CA VAL A 125 -3.57 8.19 16.86
C VAL A 125 -4.19 7.01 16.09
N ALA A 126 -5.51 6.86 16.12
CA ALA A 126 -6.21 5.80 15.38
C ALA A 126 -5.98 5.90 13.86
N ARG A 127 -5.98 7.12 13.29
CA ARG A 127 -5.69 7.33 11.86
C ARG A 127 -4.26 6.98 11.47
N GLU A 128 -3.31 7.21 12.37
CA GLU A 128 -1.91 6.84 12.13
C GLU A 128 -1.70 5.32 12.20
N LEU A 129 -2.45 4.63 13.06
CA LEU A 129 -2.42 3.16 13.19
C LEU A 129 -3.14 2.46 12.02
N ASP A 130 -4.22 3.04 11.53
CA ASP A 130 -5.00 2.52 10.40
C ASP A 130 -5.32 3.62 9.38
N PRO A 131 -4.34 3.95 8.50
CA PRO A 131 -4.48 5.04 7.52
C PRO A 131 -5.41 4.70 6.35
N GLY A 132 -6.04 3.52 6.33
CA GLY A 132 -6.83 2.99 5.22
C GLY A 132 -8.33 2.81 5.48
N SER A 133 -8.82 3.15 6.68
CA SER A 133 -10.24 3.05 7.06
C SER A 133 -11.02 4.36 6.89
#